data_AF-A0A7S3Q2T7-F1
#
_entry.id   AF-A0A7S3Q2T7-F1
#
_cell.length_a   1.000
_cell.length_b   1.000
_cell.length_c   1.000
_cell.angle_alpha   90.00
_cell.angle_beta   90.00
_cell.angle_gamma   90.00
#
_symmetry.space_group_name_H-M   'P 1'
#
loop_
_entity.id
_entity.type
_entity.pdbx_description
1 polymer ?
#
loop_
_entity_poly.entity_id
_entity_poly.type
_entity_poly.pdbx_seq_one_letter_code
_entity_poly.pdbx_strand_id
1 'polypeptide(L)'
;MSASIARRRKQLAAKAKLASEGGEDPITDKMNTLLSPDTISEETAYEALQLAQSQVRKSVKSGDYTKASVTYGYDVCMQLLDKHLKASVGSQLLHQLAQVLAETHSVCDEAWIERIQNLDAAYLKAVPNAESKAEQKRLYRLHSKFLKSVIAWSEVLGTVTYGALELHVLAANHAWFLSENGANDEAEAEAAANGTSKGNNKSNNNKEDEDAEDFTTVALQSASVTHYALAEKPDLILSKLATLPPPTAAQTKNNHSCAPAAREALLTRSILVMLTMENIRDATTLLTQYIETIEERKLDALKKSYMAKGDGKSVNHVVFNSMLLSIVRKDKKTGPLYTWLLKGFTGAELATMYKGEMLKGYTSKIGRIFFDIQPPPSMMATLENMMGMMGGGGMGGGAGGMPGMNPAMMQAMMGGMGGGM
;
A
#
# COMPACT_ATOMS: atom_id res chain seq x y z
N MET A 1 9.87 -36.16 -45.59
CA MET A 1 10.05 -34.92 -44.79
C MET A 1 8.91 -33.97 -45.11
N SER A 2 8.13 -33.52 -44.12
CA SER A 2 7.03 -32.57 -44.32
C SER A 2 7.55 -31.19 -44.76
N ALA A 3 6.82 -30.51 -45.65
CA ALA A 3 7.13 -29.15 -46.09
C ALA A 3 7.23 -28.14 -44.93
N SER A 4 6.50 -28.39 -43.82
CA SER A 4 6.58 -27.55 -42.61
C SER A 4 7.93 -27.71 -41.89
N ILE A 5 8.48 -28.93 -41.87
CA ILE A 5 9.79 -29.23 -41.25
C ILE A 5 10.93 -28.62 -42.10
N ALA A 6 10.80 -28.66 -43.42
CA ALA A 6 11.76 -28.03 -44.34
C ALA A 6 11.77 -26.50 -44.20
N ARG A 7 10.60 -25.85 -44.09
CA ARG A 7 10.53 -24.40 -43.81
C ARG A 7 11.10 -24.04 -42.45
N ARG A 8 10.80 -24.82 -41.40
CA ARG A 8 11.34 -24.60 -40.05
C ARG A 8 12.87 -24.74 -40.03
N ARG A 9 13.43 -25.75 -40.71
CA ARG A 9 14.89 -25.89 -40.86
C ARG A 9 15.51 -24.71 -41.63
N LYS A 10 14.87 -24.24 -42.70
CA LYS A 10 15.37 -23.10 -43.48
C LYS A 10 15.33 -21.79 -42.67
N GLN A 11 14.29 -21.57 -41.86
CA GLN A 11 14.20 -20.42 -40.95
C GLN A 11 15.23 -20.50 -39.81
N LEU A 12 15.44 -21.68 -39.22
CA LEU A 12 16.45 -21.87 -38.18
C LEU A 12 17.88 -21.68 -38.73
N ALA A 13 18.15 -22.15 -39.94
CA ALA A 13 19.43 -21.92 -40.61
C ALA A 13 19.66 -20.44 -40.95
N ALA A 14 18.63 -19.71 -41.39
CA ALA A 14 18.70 -18.27 -41.62
C ALA A 14 18.96 -17.50 -40.32
N LYS A 15 18.29 -17.87 -39.21
CA LYS A 15 18.55 -17.29 -37.88
C LYS A 15 19.96 -17.57 -37.37
N ALA A 16 20.46 -18.80 -37.55
CA ALA A 16 21.82 -19.16 -37.15
C ALA A 16 22.88 -18.38 -37.95
N LYS A 17 22.60 -18.12 -39.23
CA LYS A 17 23.50 -17.33 -40.08
C LYS A 17 23.53 -15.85 -39.69
N LEU A 18 22.38 -15.25 -39.42
CA LEU A 18 22.28 -13.88 -38.88
C LEU A 18 23.00 -13.73 -37.54
N ALA A 19 22.84 -14.70 -36.64
CA ALA A 19 23.56 -14.71 -35.36
C ALA A 19 25.09 -14.85 -35.51
N SER A 20 25.57 -15.54 -36.55
CA SER A 20 27.01 -15.68 -36.83
C SER A 20 27.63 -14.46 -37.51
N GLU A 21 26.82 -13.61 -38.16
CA GLU A 21 27.27 -12.41 -38.88
C GLU A 21 27.19 -11.13 -38.00
N GLY A 22 26.79 -11.27 -36.73
CA GLY A 22 26.63 -10.13 -35.81
C GLY A 22 25.47 -9.20 -36.15
N GLY A 23 24.54 -9.63 -37.01
CA GLY A 23 23.35 -8.86 -37.37
C GLY A 23 22.33 -8.84 -36.23
N GLU A 24 21.70 -7.68 -36.02
CA GLU A 24 20.54 -7.57 -35.13
C GLU A 24 19.42 -8.52 -35.59
N ASP A 25 18.63 -9.02 -34.63
CA ASP A 25 17.49 -9.89 -34.92
C ASP A 25 16.50 -9.09 -35.81
N PRO A 26 16.01 -9.62 -36.96
CA PRO A 26 15.15 -8.86 -37.89
C PRO A 26 13.89 -8.25 -37.25
N ILE A 27 13.48 -8.78 -36.10
CA ILE A 27 12.37 -8.25 -35.33
C ILE A 27 12.79 -7.04 -34.49
N THR A 28 14.00 -7.05 -33.94
CA THR A 28 14.62 -5.88 -33.29
C THR A 28 14.81 -4.77 -34.33
N ASP A 29 15.26 -5.08 -35.54
CA ASP A 29 15.34 -4.11 -36.64
C ASP A 29 13.98 -3.50 -36.97
N LYS A 30 12.93 -4.32 -37.05
CA LYS A 30 11.56 -3.83 -37.29
C LYS A 30 11.10 -2.94 -36.13
N MET A 31 11.37 -3.32 -34.88
CA MET A 31 11.05 -2.50 -33.71
C MET A 31 11.76 -1.15 -33.77
N ASN A 32 13.07 -1.16 -34.02
CA ASN A 32 13.90 0.03 -34.15
C ASN A 32 13.39 0.90 -35.29
N THR A 33 12.99 0.31 -36.42
CA THR A 33 12.37 1.04 -37.54
C THR A 33 11.07 1.74 -37.12
N LEU A 34 10.17 1.06 -36.40
CA LEU A 34 8.90 1.63 -35.94
C LEU A 34 9.11 2.80 -34.95
N LEU A 35 10.13 2.72 -34.10
CA LEU A 35 10.41 3.71 -33.06
C LEU A 35 11.45 4.77 -33.48
N SER A 36 12.11 4.57 -34.63
CA SER A 36 13.13 5.47 -35.17
C SER A 36 12.64 6.89 -35.49
N PRO A 37 11.42 7.13 -36.03
CA PRO A 37 10.97 8.47 -36.34
C PRO A 37 10.97 9.38 -35.11
N ASP A 38 11.01 10.70 -35.30
CA ASP A 38 10.97 11.65 -34.17
C ASP A 38 9.58 11.75 -33.54
N THR A 39 8.54 11.47 -34.34
CA THR A 39 7.15 11.40 -33.89
C THR A 39 6.47 10.20 -34.56
N ILE A 40 5.60 9.52 -33.80
CA ILE A 40 4.83 8.38 -34.29
C ILE A 40 3.34 8.57 -34.05
N SER A 41 2.52 8.01 -34.93
CA SER A 41 1.08 7.94 -34.74
C SER A 41 0.73 6.96 -33.62
N GLU A 42 -0.51 7.01 -33.15
CA GLU A 42 -0.98 6.07 -32.13
C GLU A 42 -1.03 4.64 -32.66
N GLU A 43 -1.39 4.44 -33.92
CA GLU A 43 -1.38 3.12 -34.58
C GLU A 43 0.03 2.51 -34.62
N THR A 44 1.05 3.32 -34.97
CA THR A 44 2.44 2.88 -34.96
C THR A 44 2.92 2.54 -33.54
N ALA A 45 2.53 3.33 -32.54
CA ALA A 45 2.83 3.04 -31.14
C ALA A 45 2.20 1.72 -30.68
N TYR A 46 0.95 1.45 -31.06
CA TYR A 46 0.30 0.17 -30.79
C TYR A 46 0.97 -1.01 -31.52
N GLU A 47 1.39 -0.84 -32.77
CA GLU A 47 2.14 -1.89 -33.48
C GLU A 47 3.45 -2.22 -32.76
N ALA A 48 4.20 -1.19 -32.33
CA ALA A 48 5.42 -1.36 -31.54
C ALA A 48 5.13 -2.09 -30.21
N LEU A 49 4.06 -1.70 -29.50
CA LEU A 49 3.62 -2.40 -28.28
C LEU A 49 3.37 -3.88 -28.56
N GLN A 50 2.50 -4.22 -29.52
CA GLN A 50 2.13 -5.60 -29.80
C GLN A 50 3.35 -6.46 -30.17
N LEU A 51 4.27 -5.89 -30.94
CA LEU A 51 5.52 -6.55 -31.28
C LEU A 51 6.36 -6.79 -30.02
N ALA A 52 6.47 -5.81 -29.12
CA ALA A 52 7.25 -5.89 -27.89
C ALA A 52 6.66 -6.95 -26.96
N GLN A 53 5.35 -6.91 -26.69
CA GLN A 53 4.67 -7.90 -25.85
C GLN A 53 4.86 -9.33 -26.38
N SER A 54 4.79 -9.51 -27.70
CA SER A 54 5.06 -10.80 -28.35
C SER A 54 6.50 -11.27 -28.15
N GLN A 55 7.47 -10.37 -28.29
CA GLN A 55 8.88 -10.70 -28.12
C GLN A 55 9.26 -10.96 -26.68
N VAL A 56 8.75 -10.18 -25.72
CA VAL A 56 8.88 -10.44 -24.28
C VAL A 56 8.49 -11.89 -23.99
N ARG A 57 7.29 -12.33 -24.40
CA ARG A 57 6.82 -13.70 -24.12
C ARG A 57 7.64 -14.78 -24.83
N LYS A 58 8.17 -14.50 -26.02
CA LYS A 58 9.07 -15.42 -26.74
C LYS A 58 10.42 -15.54 -26.02
N SER A 59 11.00 -14.41 -25.61
CA SER A 59 12.27 -14.35 -24.90
C SER A 59 12.19 -15.02 -23.53
N VAL A 60 11.11 -14.81 -22.77
CA VAL A 60 10.86 -15.56 -21.53
C VAL A 60 10.81 -17.07 -21.79
N LYS A 61 10.06 -17.52 -22.80
CA LYS A 61 9.97 -18.94 -23.15
C LYS A 61 11.29 -19.55 -23.61
N SER A 62 12.18 -18.75 -24.21
CA SER A 62 13.51 -19.21 -24.64
C SER A 62 14.58 -19.10 -23.56
N GLY A 63 14.24 -18.60 -22.36
CA GLY A 63 15.20 -18.39 -21.28
C GLY A 63 16.09 -17.16 -21.45
N ASP A 64 15.79 -16.29 -22.42
CA ASP A 64 16.53 -15.04 -22.66
C ASP A 64 15.89 -13.90 -21.88
N TYR A 65 16.05 -13.95 -20.55
CA TYR A 65 15.36 -13.04 -19.64
C TYR A 65 15.86 -11.60 -19.77
N THR A 66 17.15 -11.38 -20.01
CA THR A 66 17.71 -10.04 -20.24
C THR A 66 17.08 -9.39 -21.45
N LYS A 67 16.96 -10.11 -22.58
CA LYS A 67 16.29 -9.56 -23.77
C LYS A 67 14.80 -9.31 -23.53
N ALA A 68 14.14 -10.15 -22.73
CA ALA A 68 12.73 -9.96 -22.36
C ALA A 68 12.52 -8.70 -21.51
N SER A 69 13.25 -8.55 -20.41
CA SER A 69 13.04 -7.49 -19.43
C SER A 69 13.70 -6.17 -19.83
N VAL A 70 14.93 -6.19 -20.33
CA VAL A 70 15.68 -4.98 -20.70
C VAL A 70 15.28 -4.52 -22.08
N THR A 71 15.57 -5.30 -23.13
CA THR A 71 15.40 -4.84 -24.52
C THR A 71 13.94 -4.58 -24.88
N TYR A 72 13.06 -5.55 -24.64
CA TYR A 72 11.66 -5.43 -25.06
C TYR A 72 10.73 -4.88 -23.99
N GLY A 73 11.10 -5.01 -22.71
CA GLY A 73 10.35 -4.45 -21.60
C GLY A 73 10.72 -2.99 -21.33
N TYR A 74 11.94 -2.76 -20.87
CA TYR A 74 12.43 -1.44 -20.46
C TYR A 74 12.72 -0.50 -21.63
N ASP A 75 13.60 -0.87 -22.58
CA ASP A 75 14.08 0.07 -23.61
C ASP A 75 12.94 0.53 -24.54
N VAL A 76 12.07 -0.39 -24.96
CA VAL A 76 10.88 -0.03 -25.76
C VAL A 76 9.93 0.86 -24.96
N CYS A 77 9.73 0.59 -23.66
CA CYS A 77 8.88 1.41 -22.83
C CYS A 77 9.46 2.82 -22.66
N MET A 78 10.77 2.95 -22.43
CA MET A 78 11.46 4.24 -22.39
C MET A 78 11.30 5.02 -23.70
N GLN A 79 11.42 4.38 -24.86
CA GLN A 79 11.19 5.06 -26.14
C GLN A 79 9.74 5.55 -26.27
N LEU A 80 8.75 4.73 -25.89
CA LEU A 80 7.35 5.12 -25.94
C LEU A 80 7.04 6.28 -24.99
N LEU A 81 7.59 6.27 -23.78
CA LEU A 81 7.33 7.28 -22.74
C LEU A 81 8.15 8.56 -22.97
N ASP A 82 9.46 8.47 -23.11
CA ASP A 82 10.36 9.63 -23.10
C ASP A 82 10.49 10.31 -24.48
N LYS A 83 10.63 9.50 -25.54
CA LYS A 83 10.78 10.03 -26.91
C LYS A 83 9.43 10.38 -27.52
N HIS A 84 8.45 9.49 -27.41
CA HIS A 84 7.17 9.61 -28.12
C HIS A 84 6.01 10.13 -27.27
N LEU A 85 6.20 10.26 -25.96
CA LEU A 85 5.20 10.78 -25.00
C LEU A 85 3.87 10.00 -25.04
N LYS A 86 3.90 8.70 -25.37
CA LYS A 86 2.73 7.81 -25.49
C LYS A 86 2.47 7.07 -24.18
N ALA A 87 2.03 7.81 -23.15
CA ALA A 87 1.77 7.26 -21.83
C ALA A 87 0.80 6.06 -21.86
N SER A 88 -0.34 6.15 -22.53
CA SER A 88 -1.37 5.09 -22.56
C SER A 88 -0.87 3.74 -23.11
N VAL A 89 -0.06 3.80 -24.17
CA VAL A 89 0.59 2.62 -24.75
C VAL A 89 1.71 2.12 -23.84
N GLY A 90 2.52 3.03 -23.30
CA GLY A 90 3.59 2.72 -22.35
C GLY A 90 3.10 2.03 -21.07
N SER A 91 1.95 2.45 -20.49
CA SER A 91 1.38 1.86 -19.27
C SER A 91 1.12 0.36 -19.41
N GLN A 92 0.69 -0.09 -20.60
CA GLN A 92 0.42 -1.51 -20.85
C GLN A 92 1.71 -2.34 -20.82
N LEU A 93 2.80 -1.80 -21.34
CA LEU A 93 4.11 -2.44 -21.31
C LEU A 93 4.74 -2.39 -19.92
N LEU A 94 4.57 -1.29 -19.16
CA LEU A 94 4.99 -1.20 -17.75
C LEU A 94 4.36 -2.28 -16.89
N HIS A 95 3.05 -2.50 -17.02
CA HIS A 95 2.37 -3.56 -16.28
C HIS A 95 2.94 -4.94 -16.62
N GLN A 96 3.19 -5.21 -17.90
CA GLN A 96 3.82 -6.45 -18.32
C GLN A 96 5.27 -6.58 -17.82
N LEU A 97 6.04 -5.49 -17.79
CA LEU A 97 7.41 -5.49 -17.30
C LEU A 97 7.45 -5.93 -15.83
N ALA A 98 6.60 -5.38 -14.96
CA ALA A 98 6.54 -5.79 -13.55
C ALA A 98 6.23 -7.30 -13.39
N GLN A 99 5.32 -7.84 -14.20
CA GLN A 99 5.04 -9.28 -14.22
C GLN A 99 6.24 -10.11 -14.69
N VAL A 100 6.94 -9.67 -15.73
CA VAL A 100 8.10 -10.37 -16.28
C VAL A 100 9.25 -10.38 -15.29
N LEU A 101 9.48 -9.29 -14.57
CA LEU A 101 10.50 -9.23 -13.52
C LEU A 101 10.25 -10.27 -12.43
N ALA A 102 8.99 -10.42 -12.00
CA ALA A 102 8.60 -11.45 -11.04
C ALA A 102 8.69 -12.88 -11.62
N GLU A 103 8.13 -13.12 -12.81
CA GLU A 103 8.10 -14.44 -13.48
C GLU A 103 9.51 -14.97 -13.80
N THR A 104 10.44 -14.08 -14.15
CA THR A 104 11.82 -14.44 -14.50
C THR A 104 12.76 -14.46 -13.31
N HIS A 105 12.25 -14.22 -12.10
CA HIS A 105 13.07 -14.09 -10.88
C HIS A 105 14.22 -13.09 -11.06
N SER A 106 13.95 -11.97 -11.74
CA SER A 106 14.93 -10.90 -11.90
C SER A 106 15.21 -10.29 -10.53
N VAL A 107 16.49 -10.30 -10.13
CA VAL A 107 16.94 -9.73 -8.86
C VAL A 107 16.68 -8.23 -8.85
N CYS A 108 16.17 -7.71 -7.73
CA CYS A 108 16.05 -6.28 -7.52
C CYS A 108 17.41 -5.73 -7.05
N ASP A 109 18.21 -5.28 -8.01
CA ASP A 109 19.50 -4.63 -7.79
C ASP A 109 19.42 -3.11 -8.03
N GLU A 110 20.50 -2.40 -7.72
CA GLU A 110 20.60 -0.94 -7.91
C GLU A 110 20.32 -0.52 -9.36
N ALA A 111 20.77 -1.31 -10.33
CA ALA A 111 20.56 -1.03 -11.74
C ALA A 111 19.08 -1.10 -12.14
N TRP A 112 18.33 -2.07 -11.60
CA TRP A 112 16.88 -2.10 -11.81
C TRP A 112 16.16 -0.98 -11.09
N ILE A 113 16.57 -0.63 -9.86
CA ILE A 113 15.99 0.52 -9.14
C ILE A 113 16.14 1.80 -9.98
N GLU A 114 17.33 2.05 -10.54
CA GLU A 114 17.59 3.17 -11.43
C GLU A 114 16.72 3.13 -12.69
N ARG A 115 16.56 1.96 -13.32
CA ARG A 115 15.65 1.79 -14.48
C ARG A 115 14.20 2.13 -14.12
N ILE A 116 13.71 1.71 -12.96
CA ILE A 116 12.34 2.04 -12.53
C ILE A 116 12.20 3.54 -12.25
N GLN A 117 13.21 4.19 -11.66
CA GLN A 117 13.24 5.65 -11.48
C GLN A 117 13.19 6.40 -12.82
N ASN A 118 13.93 5.92 -13.83
CA ASN A 118 13.89 6.49 -15.17
C ASN A 118 12.52 6.33 -15.83
N LEU A 119 11.89 5.16 -15.67
CA LEU A 119 10.53 4.92 -16.15
C LEU A 119 9.51 5.81 -15.44
N ASP A 120 9.62 6.02 -14.13
CA ASP A 120 8.77 6.94 -13.37
C ASP A 120 8.87 8.37 -13.91
N ALA A 121 10.09 8.89 -14.06
CA ALA A 121 10.33 10.22 -14.60
C ALA A 121 9.79 10.38 -16.04
N ALA A 122 10.06 9.40 -16.91
CA ALA A 122 9.55 9.38 -18.28
C ALA A 122 8.02 9.31 -18.33
N TYR A 123 7.40 8.53 -17.44
CA TYR A 123 5.95 8.41 -17.36
C TYR A 123 5.31 9.73 -16.95
N LEU A 124 5.79 10.36 -15.88
CA LEU A 124 5.28 11.64 -15.40
C LEU A 124 5.48 12.77 -16.44
N LYS A 125 6.51 12.69 -17.27
CA LYS A 125 6.71 13.58 -18.43
C LYS A 125 5.70 13.31 -19.55
N ALA A 126 5.33 12.04 -19.79
CA ALA A 126 4.44 11.65 -20.86
C ALA A 126 2.96 11.96 -20.59
N VAL A 127 2.47 11.70 -19.37
CA VAL A 127 1.03 11.82 -19.00
C VAL A 127 0.40 13.17 -19.34
N PRO A 128 1.06 14.33 -19.12
CA PRO A 128 0.48 15.64 -19.49
C PRO A 128 0.08 15.78 -20.97
N ASN A 129 0.61 14.94 -21.86
CA ASN A 129 0.28 14.95 -23.30
C ASN A 129 -0.97 14.13 -23.65
N ALA A 130 -1.62 13.49 -22.68
CA ALA A 130 -2.85 12.76 -22.92
C ALA A 130 -3.99 13.71 -23.35
N GLU A 131 -4.88 13.20 -24.20
CA GLU A 131 -5.91 13.99 -24.91
C GLU A 131 -6.91 14.69 -23.99
N SER A 132 -7.11 14.16 -22.78
CA SER A 132 -8.08 14.70 -21.83
C SER A 132 -7.62 14.56 -20.39
N LYS A 133 -8.14 15.42 -19.50
CA LYS A 133 -7.91 15.31 -18.05
C LYS A 133 -8.40 13.97 -17.48
N ALA A 134 -9.49 13.42 -18.01
CA ALA A 134 -10.00 12.11 -17.59
C ALA A 134 -8.99 10.99 -17.89
N GLU A 135 -8.39 11.02 -19.09
CA GLU A 135 -7.33 10.07 -19.45
C GLU A 135 -6.07 10.30 -18.61
N GLN A 136 -5.67 11.55 -18.35
CA GLN A 136 -4.55 11.84 -17.43
C GLN A 136 -4.77 11.21 -16.05
N LYS A 137 -5.98 11.38 -15.47
CA LYS A 137 -6.34 10.75 -14.18
C LYS A 137 -6.24 9.22 -14.26
N ARG A 138 -6.80 8.60 -15.29
CA ARG A 138 -6.70 7.15 -15.52
C ARG A 138 -5.24 6.70 -15.59
N LEU A 139 -4.40 7.41 -16.33
CA LEU A 139 -2.99 7.09 -16.49
C LEU A 139 -2.20 7.23 -15.18
N TYR A 140 -2.46 8.26 -14.38
CA TYR A 140 -1.83 8.35 -13.06
C TYR A 140 -2.30 7.21 -12.13
N ARG A 141 -3.57 6.79 -12.18
CA ARG A 141 -4.06 5.62 -11.42
C ARG A 141 -3.36 4.33 -11.88
N LEU A 142 -3.16 4.14 -13.19
CA LEU A 142 -2.38 3.01 -13.73
C LEU A 142 -0.92 3.01 -13.27
N HIS A 143 -0.31 4.19 -13.17
CA HIS A 143 1.04 4.33 -12.64
C HIS A 143 1.13 3.93 -11.17
N SER A 144 0.13 4.29 -10.35
CA SER A 144 0.06 3.84 -8.96
C SER A 144 0.05 2.32 -8.86
N LYS A 145 -0.66 1.62 -9.75
CA LYS A 145 -0.67 0.16 -9.81
C LYS A 145 0.69 -0.40 -10.19
N PHE A 146 1.35 0.19 -11.18
CA PHE A 146 2.72 -0.19 -11.56
C PHE A 146 3.69 -0.04 -10.39
N LEU A 147 3.70 1.11 -9.71
CA LEU A 147 4.57 1.35 -8.54
C LEU A 147 4.34 0.34 -7.42
N LYS A 148 3.08 -0.04 -7.15
CA LYS A 148 2.76 -1.11 -6.19
C LYS A 148 3.30 -2.47 -6.64
N SER A 149 3.15 -2.81 -7.93
CA SER A 149 3.67 -4.08 -8.47
C SER A 149 5.19 -4.18 -8.37
N VAL A 150 5.92 -3.10 -8.65
CA VAL A 150 7.39 -3.10 -8.54
C VAL A 150 7.87 -3.08 -7.09
N ILE A 151 7.13 -2.47 -6.16
CA ILE A 151 7.41 -2.59 -4.72
C ILE A 151 7.24 -4.05 -4.28
N ALA A 152 6.12 -4.70 -4.61
CA ALA A 152 5.89 -6.10 -4.26
C ALA A 152 6.95 -7.03 -4.88
N TRP A 153 7.36 -6.77 -6.12
CA TRP A 153 8.49 -7.46 -6.75
C TRP A 153 9.80 -7.26 -5.96
N SER A 154 10.11 -6.02 -5.57
CA SER A 154 11.33 -5.70 -4.80
C SER A 154 11.33 -6.27 -3.38
N GLU A 155 10.15 -6.47 -2.78
CA GLU A 155 10.00 -7.12 -1.48
C GLU A 155 10.42 -8.60 -1.56
N VAL A 156 10.00 -9.28 -2.63
CA VAL A 156 10.24 -10.72 -2.82
C VAL A 156 11.65 -11.00 -3.34
N LEU A 157 12.17 -10.16 -4.24
CA LEU A 157 13.41 -10.40 -4.99
C LEU A 157 14.52 -9.38 -4.71
N GLY A 158 14.34 -8.52 -3.70
CA GLY A 158 15.33 -7.56 -3.22
C GLY A 158 15.90 -7.92 -1.84
N THR A 159 16.71 -7.01 -1.30
CA THR A 159 17.40 -7.18 -0.02
C THR A 159 16.65 -6.57 1.17
N VAL A 160 15.63 -5.74 0.90
CA VAL A 160 14.88 -5.00 1.92
C VAL A 160 13.53 -5.69 2.16
N THR A 161 13.24 -6.02 3.43
CA THR A 161 12.09 -6.84 3.84
C THR A 161 10.71 -6.32 3.40
N TYR A 162 10.57 -5.02 3.17
CA TYR A 162 9.29 -4.40 2.78
C TYR A 162 9.31 -3.81 1.37
N GLY A 163 10.36 -4.11 0.59
CA GLY A 163 10.61 -3.51 -0.71
C GLY A 163 11.64 -2.40 -0.67
N ALA A 164 12.18 -2.06 -1.84
CA ALA A 164 13.26 -1.06 -1.97
C ALA A 164 12.81 0.33 -1.51
N LEU A 165 13.66 1.00 -0.72
CA LEU A 165 13.35 2.29 -0.10
C LEU A 165 13.07 3.36 -1.16
N GLU A 166 13.84 3.35 -2.24
CA GLU A 166 13.73 4.27 -3.37
C GLU A 166 12.38 4.14 -4.08
N LEU A 167 11.88 2.91 -4.26
CA LEU A 167 10.59 2.66 -4.89
C LEU A 167 9.43 3.13 -4.01
N HIS A 168 9.58 2.99 -2.69
CA HIS A 168 8.63 3.60 -1.75
C HIS A 168 8.62 5.13 -1.85
N VAL A 169 9.77 5.79 -2.05
CA VAL A 169 9.80 7.26 -2.28
C VAL A 169 9.00 7.63 -3.54
N LEU A 170 9.16 6.90 -4.64
CA LEU A 170 8.38 7.14 -5.87
C LEU A 170 6.88 6.99 -5.62
N ALA A 171 6.45 5.89 -4.99
CA ALA A 171 5.04 5.66 -4.66
C ALA A 171 4.48 6.73 -3.71
N ALA A 172 5.28 7.17 -2.73
CA ALA A 172 4.89 8.21 -1.79
C ALA A 172 4.70 9.56 -2.47
N ASN A 173 5.65 9.97 -3.32
CA ASN A 173 5.58 11.19 -4.12
C ASN A 173 4.33 11.18 -5.02
N HIS A 174 4.13 10.08 -5.74
CA HIS A 174 3.02 9.93 -6.68
C HIS A 174 1.65 9.94 -5.97
N ALA A 175 1.52 9.26 -4.84
CA ALA A 175 0.29 9.27 -4.05
C ALA A 175 -0.03 10.68 -3.51
N TRP A 176 0.98 11.42 -3.03
CA TRP A 176 0.77 12.79 -2.58
C TRP A 176 0.36 13.71 -3.73
N PHE A 177 1.06 13.61 -4.87
CA PHE A 177 0.75 14.36 -6.09
C PHE A 177 -0.71 14.13 -6.54
N LEU A 178 -1.18 12.87 -6.52
CA LEU A 178 -2.56 12.54 -6.84
C LEU A 178 -3.57 13.15 -5.86
N SER A 179 -3.20 13.25 -4.58
CA SER A 179 -4.05 13.86 -3.55
C SER A 179 -4.23 15.36 -3.76
N GLU A 180 -3.21 16.05 -4.29
CA GLU A 180 -3.25 17.49 -4.57
C GLU A 180 -3.94 17.81 -5.91
N ASN A 181 -3.76 16.95 -6.92
CA ASN A 181 -4.19 17.21 -8.29
C ASN A 181 -5.56 16.63 -8.68
N GLY A 182 -6.38 16.27 -7.70
CA GLY A 182 -7.80 16.01 -7.96
C GLY A 182 -8.12 14.61 -8.49
N ALA A 183 -7.71 13.59 -7.75
CA ALA A 183 -8.47 12.34 -7.71
C ALA A 183 -9.87 12.49 -7.03
N ASN A 184 -10.22 13.70 -6.54
CA ASN A 184 -11.58 14.05 -6.13
C ASN A 184 -12.44 14.33 -7.37
N ASP A 185 -13.00 13.28 -7.96
CA ASP A 185 -14.36 13.40 -8.46
C ASP A 185 -15.25 13.29 -7.21
N GLU A 186 -15.72 14.43 -6.69
CA GLU A 186 -16.71 14.47 -5.59
C GLU A 186 -17.93 13.59 -5.93
N ALA A 187 -18.19 13.36 -7.22
CA ALA A 187 -19.21 12.44 -7.73
C ALA A 187 -18.90 10.93 -7.51
N GLU A 188 -17.63 10.49 -7.52
CA GLU A 188 -17.27 9.09 -7.19
C GLU A 188 -17.24 8.88 -5.66
N ALA A 189 -16.83 9.90 -4.89
CA ALA A 189 -16.78 9.86 -3.44
C ALA A 189 -18.19 9.86 -2.80
N GLU A 190 -19.16 10.60 -3.35
CA GLU A 190 -20.57 10.54 -2.91
C GLU A 190 -21.21 9.17 -3.18
N ALA A 191 -20.84 8.48 -4.26
CA ALA A 191 -21.32 7.13 -4.56
C ALA A 191 -20.77 6.07 -3.59
N ALA A 192 -19.50 6.20 -3.18
CA ALA A 192 -18.88 5.34 -2.19
C ALA A 192 -19.38 5.62 -0.75
N ALA A 193 -19.64 6.89 -0.42
CA ALA A 193 -20.13 7.29 0.90
C ALA A 193 -21.62 6.95 1.13
N ASN A 194 -22.45 6.91 0.08
CA ASN A 194 -23.89 6.67 0.20
C ASN A 194 -24.33 5.20 0.05
N GLY A 195 -23.40 4.23 -0.04
CA GLY A 195 -23.74 2.79 -0.03
C GLY A 195 -24.74 2.33 -1.10
N THR A 196 -24.98 3.13 -2.14
CA THR A 196 -26.01 2.87 -3.14
C THR A 196 -25.40 2.23 -4.40
N SER A 197 -24.67 1.13 -4.20
CA SER A 197 -24.34 0.20 -5.28
C SER A 197 -25.52 -0.76 -5.50
N LYS A 198 -26.57 -0.27 -6.13
CA LYS A 198 -27.58 -1.11 -6.80
C LYS A 198 -27.85 -0.54 -8.18
N GLY A 199 -26.98 -0.86 -9.12
CA GLY A 199 -27.17 -0.65 -10.54
C GLY A 199 -26.75 -1.90 -11.31
N ASN A 200 -27.75 -2.66 -11.74
CA ASN A 200 -27.62 -3.83 -12.61
C ASN A 200 -26.65 -3.57 -13.77
N ASN A 201 -25.53 -4.30 -13.81
CA ASN A 201 -25.00 -4.75 -15.09
C ASN A 201 -24.38 -6.14 -14.94
N LYS A 202 -25.17 -7.12 -15.38
CA LYS A 202 -24.85 -8.54 -15.39
C LYS A 202 -23.95 -8.80 -16.60
N SER A 203 -22.64 -8.66 -16.42
CA SER A 203 -21.64 -9.26 -17.32
C SER A 203 -20.76 -10.18 -16.47
N ASN A 204 -20.83 -11.47 -16.79
CA ASN A 204 -20.19 -12.57 -16.08
C ASN A 204 -18.65 -12.48 -16.11
N ASN A 205 -18.07 -13.00 -15.03
CA ASN A 205 -16.67 -13.41 -14.82
C ASN A 205 -15.64 -12.29 -14.58
N ASN A 206 -15.55 -11.85 -13.32
CA ASN A 206 -14.29 -11.76 -12.56
C ASN A 206 -14.61 -11.67 -11.06
N LYS A 207 -14.14 -12.65 -10.28
CA LYS A 207 -14.19 -12.65 -8.81
C LYS A 207 -12.87 -12.07 -8.27
N GLU A 208 -12.57 -10.80 -8.54
CA GLU A 208 -11.32 -10.15 -8.08
C GLU A 208 -11.46 -8.67 -7.67
N ASP A 209 -12.66 -8.15 -7.37
CA ASP A 209 -12.83 -6.75 -6.94
C ASP A 209 -13.15 -6.62 -5.42
N GLU A 210 -12.40 -7.31 -4.56
CA GLU A 210 -12.35 -6.95 -3.12
C GLU A 210 -11.32 -5.84 -2.82
N ASP A 211 -10.47 -5.48 -3.80
CA ASP A 211 -9.43 -4.45 -3.69
C ASP A 211 -9.71 -3.24 -4.60
N ALA A 212 -10.94 -2.71 -4.57
CA ALA A 212 -11.20 -1.41 -5.19
C ALA A 212 -10.29 -0.35 -4.55
N GLU A 213 -9.26 0.08 -5.27
CA GLU A 213 -8.29 1.05 -4.78
C GLU A 213 -8.98 2.37 -4.44
N ASP A 214 -8.90 2.75 -3.17
CA ASP A 214 -9.44 4.00 -2.68
C ASP A 214 -8.51 5.16 -3.06
N PHE A 215 -8.97 5.98 -4.01
CA PHE A 215 -8.28 7.17 -4.52
C PHE A 215 -8.79 8.47 -3.88
N THR A 216 -9.50 8.41 -2.74
CA THR A 216 -9.86 9.62 -1.99
C THR A 216 -8.61 10.35 -1.50
N THR A 217 -8.72 11.67 -1.30
CA THR A 217 -7.60 12.49 -0.78
C THR A 217 -7.00 11.91 0.50
N VAL A 218 -7.85 11.51 1.46
CA VAL A 218 -7.40 10.95 2.74
C VAL A 218 -6.68 9.61 2.57
N ALA A 219 -7.12 8.77 1.64
CA ALA A 219 -6.51 7.49 1.34
C ALA A 219 -5.13 7.67 0.70
N LEU A 220 -5.02 8.58 -0.27
CA LEU A 220 -3.78 8.90 -0.97
C LEU A 220 -2.73 9.55 -0.05
N GLN A 221 -3.13 10.50 0.78
CA GLN A 221 -2.23 11.10 1.78
C GLN A 221 -1.78 10.06 2.81
N SER A 222 -2.70 9.18 3.26
CA SER A 222 -2.38 8.07 4.18
C SER A 222 -1.40 7.09 3.57
N ALA A 223 -1.60 6.71 2.30
CA ALA A 223 -0.67 5.86 1.56
C ALA A 223 0.69 6.52 1.39
N SER A 224 0.72 7.82 1.06
CA SER A 224 1.96 8.58 0.87
C SER A 224 2.84 8.58 2.12
N VAL A 225 2.30 8.99 3.28
CA VAL A 225 3.10 9.02 4.52
C VAL A 225 3.48 7.62 5.01
N THR A 226 2.69 6.60 4.68
CA THR A 226 3.04 5.20 4.96
C THR A 226 4.26 4.79 4.14
N HIS A 227 4.28 5.08 2.84
CA HIS A 227 5.42 4.79 1.99
C HIS A 227 6.66 5.62 2.35
N TYR A 228 6.55 6.91 2.70
CA TYR A 228 7.71 7.65 3.21
C TYR A 228 8.24 7.06 4.53
N ALA A 229 7.36 6.57 5.41
CA ALA A 229 7.77 5.93 6.65
C ALA A 229 8.53 4.63 6.35
N LEU A 230 8.03 3.79 5.44
CA LEU A 230 8.72 2.60 4.94
C LEU A 230 10.06 2.92 4.26
N ALA A 231 10.16 4.08 3.60
CA ALA A 231 11.37 4.57 2.95
C ALA A 231 12.37 5.27 3.89
N GLU A 232 12.09 5.33 5.20
CA GLU A 232 12.91 6.03 6.19
C GLU A 232 13.14 7.53 5.85
N LYS A 233 12.10 8.22 5.37
CA LYS A 233 12.14 9.65 4.99
C LYS A 233 11.30 10.54 5.93
N PRO A 234 11.69 10.71 7.21
CA PRO A 234 10.97 11.57 8.14
C PRO A 234 10.94 13.05 7.70
N ASP A 235 11.98 13.51 7.02
CA ASP A 235 12.11 14.85 6.44
C ASP A 235 11.04 15.13 5.38
N LEU A 236 10.81 14.18 4.47
CA LEU A 236 9.77 14.31 3.46
C LEU A 236 8.37 14.29 4.08
N ILE A 237 8.14 13.44 5.10
CA ILE A 237 6.88 13.45 5.85
C ILE A 237 6.65 14.84 6.47
N LEU A 238 7.63 15.41 7.15
CA LEU A 238 7.53 16.75 7.74
C LEU A 238 7.18 17.81 6.70
N SER A 239 7.86 17.79 5.55
CA SER A 239 7.58 18.73 4.46
C SER A 239 6.12 18.68 4.00
N LYS A 240 5.53 17.47 3.96
CA LYS A 240 4.12 17.27 3.60
C LYS A 240 3.17 17.64 4.72
N LEU A 241 3.49 17.34 5.97
CA LEU A 241 2.65 17.74 7.11
C LEU A 241 2.59 19.26 7.26
N ALA A 242 3.67 19.97 6.93
CA ALA A 242 3.72 21.43 6.98
C ALA A 242 2.76 22.12 6.00
N THR A 243 2.36 21.46 4.90
CA THR A 243 1.41 22.03 3.92
C THR A 243 -0.05 21.91 4.34
N LEU A 244 -0.36 21.05 5.31
CA LEU A 244 -1.72 20.83 5.79
C LEU A 244 -2.11 21.84 6.86
N PRO A 245 -3.40 22.22 7.02
CA PRO A 245 -3.82 23.17 8.04
C PRO A 245 -3.70 22.60 9.47
N PRO A 246 -3.58 23.46 10.50
CA PRO A 246 -3.59 23.03 11.89
C PRO A 246 -4.99 22.52 12.31
N PRO A 247 -5.07 21.74 13.40
CA PRO A 247 -6.35 21.22 13.90
C PRO A 247 -7.34 22.33 14.28
N THR A 248 -8.60 22.19 13.83
CA THR A 248 -9.67 23.11 14.19
C THR A 248 -10.24 22.79 15.57
N ALA A 249 -10.93 23.76 16.20
CA ALA A 249 -11.59 23.55 17.49
C ALA A 249 -12.58 22.37 17.47
N ALA A 250 -13.32 22.19 16.37
CA ALA A 250 -14.26 21.09 16.19
C ALA A 250 -13.56 19.72 16.18
N GLN A 251 -12.43 19.61 15.49
CA GLN A 251 -11.61 18.40 15.42
C GLN A 251 -10.86 18.09 16.72
N THR A 252 -10.81 19.04 17.66
CA THR A 252 -10.17 18.82 18.98
C THR A 252 -11.19 18.65 20.10
N LYS A 253 -12.49 18.60 19.78
CA LYS A 253 -13.57 18.45 20.76
C LYS A 253 -13.71 16.98 21.15
N ASN A 254 -13.89 16.70 22.44
CA ASN A 254 -14.14 15.35 22.91
C ASN A 254 -15.39 14.75 22.25
N ASN A 255 -15.33 13.47 21.87
CA ASN A 255 -16.37 12.74 21.15
C ASN A 255 -16.82 13.44 19.85
N HIS A 256 -15.90 14.09 19.13
CA HIS A 256 -16.21 14.64 17.82
C HIS A 256 -16.62 13.52 16.85
N SER A 257 -17.64 13.78 16.02
CA SER A 257 -18.08 12.84 14.99
C SER A 257 -17.29 12.94 13.69
N CYS A 258 -16.52 14.01 13.51
CA CYS A 258 -15.65 14.22 12.35
C CYS A 258 -14.34 13.42 12.48
N ALA A 259 -13.62 13.22 11.37
CA ALA A 259 -12.29 12.66 11.42
C ALA A 259 -11.29 13.62 12.12
N PRO A 260 -10.21 13.09 12.75
CA PRO A 260 -9.17 13.92 13.31
C PRO A 260 -8.52 14.80 12.23
N ALA A 261 -7.86 15.88 12.66
CA ALA A 261 -7.16 16.76 11.74
C ALA A 261 -6.13 15.96 10.91
N ALA A 262 -6.19 16.10 9.58
CA ALA A 262 -5.36 15.33 8.66
C ALA A 262 -3.87 15.40 9.02
N ARG A 263 -3.37 16.59 9.37
CA ARG A 263 -1.99 16.82 9.83
C ARG A 263 -1.60 15.90 11.00
N GLU A 264 -2.43 15.83 12.03
CA GLU A 264 -2.17 15.02 13.23
C GLU A 264 -2.40 13.52 12.99
N ALA A 265 -3.43 13.16 12.22
CA ALA A 265 -3.71 11.79 11.84
C ALA A 265 -2.55 11.16 11.05
N LEU A 266 -2.02 11.90 10.07
CA LEU A 266 -0.90 11.45 9.23
C LEU A 266 0.41 11.38 10.03
N LEU A 267 0.65 12.30 10.97
CA LEU A 267 1.78 12.22 11.92
C LEU A 267 1.70 10.92 12.74
N THR A 268 0.56 10.66 13.37
CA THR A 268 0.37 9.43 14.17
C THR A 268 0.53 8.18 13.32
N ARG A 269 -0.05 8.14 12.11
CA ARG A 269 0.13 7.02 11.18
C ARG A 269 1.61 6.77 10.90
N SER A 270 2.36 7.81 10.55
CA SER A 270 3.79 7.72 10.24
C SER A 270 4.59 7.13 11.39
N ILE A 271 4.33 7.61 12.61
CA ILE A 271 5.00 7.13 13.83
C ILE A 271 4.65 5.67 14.10
N LEU A 272 3.38 5.28 13.97
CA LEU A 272 2.97 3.89 14.14
C LEU A 272 3.67 2.97 13.12
N VAL A 273 3.74 3.37 11.84
CA VAL A 273 4.44 2.59 10.81
C VAL A 273 5.93 2.45 11.15
N MET A 274 6.63 3.53 11.45
CA MET A 274 8.05 3.48 11.81
C MET A 274 8.31 2.58 13.04
N LEU A 275 7.46 2.66 14.06
CA LEU A 275 7.58 1.80 15.24
C LEU A 275 7.31 0.33 14.92
N THR A 276 6.39 0.00 14.00
CA THR A 276 6.18 -1.38 13.57
C THR A 276 7.34 -2.00 12.79
N MET A 277 8.28 -1.16 12.32
CA MET A 277 9.53 -1.57 11.68
C MET A 277 10.72 -1.44 12.63
N GLU A 278 10.48 -1.22 13.92
CA GLU A 278 11.53 -1.01 14.93
C GLU A 278 12.40 0.24 14.70
N ASN A 279 11.97 1.15 13.82
CA ASN A 279 12.68 2.39 13.53
C ASN A 279 12.29 3.50 14.53
N ILE A 280 12.77 3.35 15.77
CA ILE A 280 12.57 4.35 16.83
C ILE A 280 13.30 5.66 16.50
N ARG A 281 14.47 5.58 15.85
CA ARG A 281 15.32 6.73 15.53
C ARG A 281 14.57 7.75 14.67
N ASP A 282 13.93 7.30 13.59
CA ASP A 282 13.29 8.21 12.64
C ASP A 282 11.92 8.66 13.15
N ALA A 283 11.20 7.80 13.89
CA ALA A 283 9.97 8.20 14.59
C ALA A 283 10.24 9.31 15.62
N THR A 284 11.37 9.22 16.31
CA THR A 284 11.88 10.24 17.24
C THR A 284 12.21 11.55 16.55
N THR A 285 12.95 11.46 15.45
CA THR A 285 13.36 12.62 14.66
C THR A 285 12.14 13.35 14.10
N LEU A 286 11.21 12.60 13.50
CA LEU A 286 9.94 13.10 12.98
C LEU A 286 9.15 13.85 14.04
N LEU A 287 8.91 13.25 15.22
CA LEU A 287 8.11 13.91 16.25
C LEU A 287 8.79 15.16 16.81
N THR A 288 10.11 15.09 17.04
CA THR A 288 10.88 16.21 17.61
C THR A 288 10.84 17.40 16.67
N GLN A 289 11.16 17.19 15.39
CA GLN A 289 11.14 18.25 14.39
C GLN A 289 9.72 18.77 14.13
N TYR A 290 8.69 17.91 14.17
CA TYR A 290 7.30 18.36 14.06
C TYR A 290 6.95 19.34 15.19
N ILE A 291 7.32 19.01 16.43
CA ILE A 291 7.07 19.88 17.60
C ILE A 291 7.83 21.21 17.47
N GLU A 292 9.06 21.18 16.96
CA GLU A 292 9.90 22.37 16.82
C GLU A 292 9.49 23.30 15.67
N THR A 293 8.96 22.75 14.58
CA THR A 293 8.81 23.49 13.31
C THR A 293 7.37 23.64 12.83
N ILE A 294 6.44 22.77 13.24
CA ILE A 294 5.06 22.72 12.72
C ILE A 294 4.02 22.92 13.83
N GLU A 295 4.27 22.45 15.05
CA GLU A 295 3.31 22.56 16.15
C GLU A 295 3.24 23.99 16.72
N GLU A 296 2.14 24.67 16.44
CA GLU A 296 1.91 26.05 16.89
C GLU A 296 1.36 26.13 18.33
N ARG A 297 0.72 25.07 18.84
CA ARG A 297 0.11 25.06 20.17
C ARG A 297 1.19 24.79 21.23
N LYS A 298 1.15 25.55 22.33
CA LYS A 298 2.10 25.39 23.45
C LYS A 298 2.03 23.98 24.04
N LEU A 299 3.18 23.29 24.07
CA LEU A 299 3.26 21.90 24.54
C LEU A 299 2.73 21.72 25.98
N ASP A 300 2.97 22.68 26.87
CA ASP A 300 2.45 22.63 28.24
C ASP A 300 0.91 22.73 28.30
N ALA A 301 0.30 23.44 27.36
CA ALA A 301 -1.16 23.49 27.24
C ALA A 301 -1.70 22.15 26.72
N LEU A 302 -1.03 21.53 25.75
CA LEU A 302 -1.40 20.20 25.23
C LEU A 302 -1.29 19.13 26.32
N LYS A 303 -0.20 19.12 27.09
CA LYS A 303 -0.01 18.18 28.22
C LYS A 303 -1.10 18.33 29.28
N LYS A 304 -1.42 19.57 29.66
CA LYS A 304 -2.49 19.84 30.64
C LYS A 304 -3.84 19.35 30.14
N SER A 305 -4.14 19.60 28.86
CA SER A 305 -5.39 19.17 28.22
C SER A 305 -5.53 17.65 28.19
N TYR A 306 -4.46 16.92 27.81
CA TYR A 306 -4.47 15.45 27.78
C TYR A 306 -4.85 14.80 29.11
N MET A 307 -4.49 15.43 30.23
CA MET A 307 -4.77 14.93 31.58
C MET A 307 -6.12 15.41 32.15
N ALA A 308 -6.75 16.40 31.54
CA ALA A 308 -7.93 17.08 32.07
C ALA A 308 -9.23 16.48 31.53
N LYS A 309 -9.85 15.56 32.27
CA LYS A 309 -11.10 14.87 31.87
C LYS A 309 -12.33 15.79 31.66
N GLY A 310 -12.25 17.07 32.06
CA GLY A 310 -13.36 18.02 32.02
C GLY A 310 -13.17 19.20 31.07
N ASP A 311 -12.07 19.27 30.32
CA ASP A 311 -11.80 20.38 29.39
C ASP A 311 -12.58 20.26 28.07
N GLY A 312 -13.29 19.15 27.88
CA GLY A 312 -14.10 18.88 26.70
C GLY A 312 -13.29 18.64 25.43
N LYS A 313 -12.00 18.34 25.53
CA LYS A 313 -11.11 18.09 24.39
C LYS A 313 -10.82 16.62 24.19
N SER A 314 -10.57 16.26 22.93
CA SER A 314 -10.14 14.93 22.55
C SER A 314 -8.67 14.68 22.89
N VAL A 315 -8.26 13.42 22.83
CA VAL A 315 -6.90 13.00 23.13
C VAL A 315 -5.94 13.59 22.11
N ASN A 316 -4.99 14.41 22.55
CA ASN A 316 -4.07 15.09 21.62
C ASN A 316 -3.04 14.10 21.01
N HIS A 317 -2.97 14.07 19.68
CA HIS A 317 -2.08 13.20 18.92
C HIS A 317 -0.59 13.44 19.21
N VAL A 318 -0.15 14.69 19.36
CA VAL A 318 1.27 15.02 19.66
C VAL A 318 1.66 14.50 21.03
N VAL A 319 0.80 14.67 22.03
CA VAL A 319 1.04 14.14 23.39
C VAL A 319 1.01 12.61 23.38
N PHE A 320 0.03 12.00 22.71
CA PHE A 320 -0.04 10.55 22.52
C PHE A 320 1.25 10.01 21.91
N ASN A 321 1.71 10.57 20.80
CA ASN A 321 2.94 10.16 20.11
C ASN A 321 4.18 10.35 20.99
N SER A 322 4.25 11.45 21.76
CA SER A 322 5.34 11.71 22.71
C SER A 322 5.40 10.66 23.82
N MET A 323 4.24 10.29 24.38
CA MET A 323 4.15 9.25 25.40
C MET A 323 4.46 7.88 24.82
N LEU A 324 3.95 7.57 23.64
CA LEU A 324 4.21 6.30 22.93
C LEU A 324 5.71 6.08 22.74
N LEU A 325 6.42 7.06 22.15
CA LEU A 325 7.86 6.97 21.95
C LEU A 325 8.63 6.88 23.28
N SER A 326 8.18 7.62 24.29
CA SER A 326 8.81 7.56 25.63
C SER A 326 8.63 6.21 26.31
N ILE A 327 7.51 5.52 26.08
CA ILE A 327 7.24 4.17 26.61
C ILE A 327 8.05 3.14 25.83
N VAL A 328 8.02 3.20 24.49
CA VAL A 328 8.73 2.25 23.61
C VAL A 328 10.25 2.27 23.80
N ARG A 329 10.85 3.42 24.12
CA ARG A 329 12.29 3.54 24.42
C ARG A 329 12.71 2.96 25.78
N LYS A 330 11.76 2.64 26.65
CA LYS A 330 12.05 2.05 27.96
C LYS A 330 12.19 0.53 27.83
N ASP A 331 11.99 -0.17 28.94
CA ASP A 331 12.03 -1.62 28.97
C ASP A 331 10.64 -2.24 28.73
N LYS A 332 10.65 -3.57 28.52
CA LYS A 332 9.46 -4.39 28.35
C LYS A 332 8.48 -4.31 29.53
N LYS A 333 8.94 -3.93 30.73
CA LYS A 333 8.10 -3.84 31.94
C LYS A 333 7.12 -2.65 31.88
N THR A 334 7.32 -1.73 30.93
CA THR A 334 6.39 -0.62 30.68
C THR A 334 5.16 -1.01 29.86
N GLY A 335 4.98 -2.28 29.51
CA GLY A 335 3.77 -2.81 28.85
C GLY A 335 2.44 -2.36 29.45
N PRO A 336 2.25 -2.31 30.80
CA PRO A 336 1.04 -1.76 31.40
C PRO A 336 0.77 -0.28 31.03
N LEU A 337 1.83 0.54 30.90
CA LEU A 337 1.70 1.94 30.46
C LEU A 337 1.30 2.01 28.99
N TYR A 338 1.82 1.12 28.16
CA TYR A 338 1.42 1.01 26.75
C TYR A 338 -0.07 0.66 26.61
N THR A 339 -0.54 -0.36 27.33
CA THR A 339 -1.96 -0.75 27.34
C THR A 339 -2.86 0.37 27.85
N TRP A 340 -2.42 1.08 28.90
CA TRP A 340 -3.14 2.25 29.42
C TRP A 340 -3.24 3.36 28.38
N LEU A 341 -2.13 3.67 27.69
CA LEU A 341 -2.07 4.69 26.66
C LEU A 341 -3.04 4.38 25.51
N LEU A 342 -3.02 3.14 25.01
CA LEU A 342 -3.89 2.71 23.92
C LEU A 342 -5.38 2.70 24.30
N LYS A 343 -5.73 2.36 25.54
CA LYS A 343 -7.14 2.30 25.96
C LYS A 343 -7.86 3.64 25.78
N GLY A 344 -7.17 4.76 26.03
CA GLY A 344 -7.72 6.10 25.85
C GLY A 344 -7.78 6.55 24.38
N PHE A 345 -6.81 6.12 23.55
CA PHE A 345 -6.67 6.61 22.18
C PHE A 345 -7.38 5.73 21.14
N THR A 346 -7.31 4.40 21.27
CA THR A 346 -7.80 3.46 20.26
C THR A 346 -9.31 3.53 20.08
N GLY A 347 -10.06 3.68 21.18
CA GLY A 347 -11.53 3.73 21.15
C GLY A 347 -12.13 5.08 20.75
N ALA A 348 -11.34 6.15 20.80
CA ALA A 348 -11.81 7.52 20.57
C ALA A 348 -11.26 8.13 19.26
N GLU A 349 -9.95 8.03 19.03
CA GLU A 349 -9.25 8.68 17.91
C GLU A 349 -8.86 7.68 16.83
N LEU A 350 -8.20 6.58 17.19
CA LEU A 350 -7.64 5.65 16.19
C LEU A 350 -8.72 5.02 15.30
N ALA A 351 -9.90 4.78 15.86
CA ALA A 351 -11.03 4.20 15.13
C ALA A 351 -11.68 5.17 14.12
N THR A 352 -11.54 6.49 14.33
CA THR A 352 -12.09 7.52 13.44
C THR A 352 -11.09 7.93 12.34
N MET A 353 -9.83 7.49 12.45
CA MET A 353 -8.84 7.62 11.39
C MET A 353 -9.13 6.69 10.21
N TYR A 354 -8.71 7.10 9.02
CA TYR A 354 -8.81 6.30 7.81
C TYR A 354 -8.22 4.89 8.00
N LYS A 355 -8.94 3.82 7.61
CA LYS A 355 -8.53 2.42 7.83
C LYS A 355 -8.08 2.14 9.28
N GLY A 356 -8.88 2.57 10.28
CA GLY A 356 -8.57 2.40 11.71
C GLY A 356 -8.21 0.96 12.12
N GLU A 357 -8.80 -0.07 11.50
CA GLU A 357 -8.45 -1.48 11.76
C GLU A 357 -7.00 -1.83 11.40
N MET A 358 -6.46 -1.26 10.31
CA MET A 358 -5.04 -1.42 9.97
C MET A 358 -4.15 -0.81 11.05
N LEU A 359 -4.53 0.36 11.56
CA LEU A 359 -3.78 1.04 12.63
C LEU A 359 -3.85 0.26 13.95
N LYS A 360 -4.97 -0.41 14.25
CA LYS A 360 -5.05 -1.37 15.38
C LYS A 360 -4.11 -2.56 15.17
N GLY A 361 -3.92 -3.00 13.93
CA GLY A 361 -2.89 -3.99 13.58
C GLY A 361 -1.49 -3.51 13.94
N TYR A 362 -1.17 -2.24 13.62
CA TYR A 362 0.12 -1.64 13.99
C TYR A 362 0.33 -1.55 15.49
N THR A 363 -0.66 -1.09 16.25
CA THR A 363 -0.56 -1.05 17.71
C THR A 363 -0.43 -2.44 18.32
N SER A 364 -1.09 -3.45 17.76
CA SER A 364 -0.90 -4.84 18.20
C SER A 364 0.53 -5.34 17.93
N LYS A 365 1.08 -5.04 16.75
CA LYS A 365 2.47 -5.39 16.38
C LYS A 365 3.50 -4.69 17.28
N ILE A 366 3.32 -3.40 17.56
CA ILE A 366 4.17 -2.64 18.50
C ILE A 366 4.12 -3.27 19.90
N GLY A 367 2.92 -3.65 20.37
CA GLY A 367 2.71 -4.34 21.65
C GLY A 367 3.53 -5.62 21.77
N ARG A 368 3.53 -6.42 20.69
CA ARG A 368 4.29 -7.67 20.59
C ARG A 368 5.80 -7.44 20.57
N ILE A 369 6.28 -6.51 19.75
CA ILE A 369 7.71 -6.25 19.53
C ILE A 369 8.36 -5.70 20.81
N PHE A 370 7.77 -4.66 21.40
CA PHE A 370 8.42 -3.91 22.49
C PHE A 370 8.06 -4.37 23.90
N PHE A 371 6.98 -5.11 24.08
CA PHE A 371 6.47 -5.46 25.41
C PHE A 371 6.04 -6.92 25.57
N ASP A 372 6.27 -7.78 24.57
CA ASP A 372 5.85 -9.19 24.55
C ASP A 372 4.33 -9.39 24.80
N ILE A 373 3.51 -8.38 24.51
CA ILE A 373 2.05 -8.47 24.66
C ILE A 373 1.52 -9.33 23.51
N GLN A 374 0.87 -10.45 23.86
CA GLN A 374 0.22 -11.29 22.87
C GLN A 374 -0.99 -10.58 22.27
N PRO A 375 -1.16 -10.60 20.93
CA PRO A 375 -2.35 -10.05 20.30
C PRO A 375 -3.60 -10.79 20.80
N PRO A 376 -4.76 -10.11 20.91
CA PRO A 376 -6.01 -10.79 21.21
C PRO A 376 -6.26 -11.93 20.22
N PRO A 377 -6.77 -13.09 20.65
CA PRO A 377 -7.11 -14.18 19.75
C PRO A 377 -8.06 -13.70 18.65
N SER A 378 -7.84 -14.16 17.41
CA SER A 378 -8.77 -13.85 16.32
C SER A 378 -10.15 -14.48 16.60
N MET A 379 -11.22 -13.92 16.01
CA MET A 379 -12.56 -14.53 16.12
C MET A 379 -12.59 -15.96 15.56
N MET A 380 -11.76 -16.26 14.56
CA MET A 380 -11.55 -17.63 14.05
C MET A 380 -10.94 -18.55 15.12
N ALA A 381 -9.87 -18.12 15.80
CA ALA A 381 -9.28 -18.90 16.90
C ALA A 381 -10.26 -19.07 18.08
N THR A 382 -11.12 -18.07 18.31
CA THR A 382 -12.16 -18.15 19.35
C THR A 382 -13.28 -19.11 18.95
N LEU A 383 -13.72 -19.09 17.69
CA LEU A 383 -14.71 -20.02 17.14
C LEU A 383 -14.18 -21.46 17.05
N GLU A 384 -12.91 -21.65 16.69
CA GLU A 384 -12.22 -22.95 16.70
C GLU A 384 -12.08 -23.48 18.14
N ASN A 385 -11.77 -22.63 19.12
CA ASN A 385 -11.74 -23.05 20.52
C ASN A 385 -13.14 -23.39 21.06
N MET A 386 -14.18 -22.66 20.65
CA MET A 386 -15.57 -22.98 21.00
C MET A 386 -16.05 -24.26 20.30
N MET A 387 -15.72 -24.48 19.03
CA MET A 387 -16.02 -25.72 18.31
C MET A 387 -15.16 -26.89 18.82
N GLY A 388 -13.94 -26.66 19.29
CA GLY A 388 -13.11 -27.67 19.95
C GLY A 388 -13.68 -28.08 21.31
N MET A 389 -14.26 -27.14 22.06
CA MET A 389 -14.98 -27.42 23.30
C MET A 389 -16.35 -28.08 23.07
N MET A 390 -17.01 -27.84 21.93
CA MET A 390 -18.34 -28.37 21.64
C MET A 390 -18.31 -29.65 20.78
N GLY A 391 -17.24 -29.87 20.01
CA GLY A 391 -17.01 -31.02 19.13
C GLY A 391 -15.96 -32.00 19.63
N GLY A 392 -15.23 -31.67 20.71
CA GLY A 392 -14.30 -32.55 21.40
C GLY A 392 -15.03 -33.53 22.33
N GLY A 393 -15.64 -34.55 21.73
CA GLY A 393 -16.19 -35.71 22.45
C GLY A 393 -15.13 -36.38 23.32
N GLY A 394 -15.18 -36.10 24.62
CA GLY A 394 -14.34 -36.68 25.65
C GLY A 394 -15.17 -37.08 26.88
N MET A 395 -16.26 -37.81 26.67
CA MET A 395 -16.99 -38.49 27.76
C MET A 395 -17.25 -39.94 27.38
N GLY A 396 -16.15 -40.68 27.18
CA GLY A 396 -16.14 -42.13 27.16
C GLY A 396 -15.56 -42.66 28.47
N GLY A 397 -16.43 -43.21 29.33
CA GLY A 397 -16.05 -44.14 30.38
C GLY A 397 -16.02 -43.57 31.81
N GLY A 398 -17.03 -43.90 32.61
CA GLY A 398 -16.94 -43.73 34.06
C GLY A 398 -18.30 -43.64 34.74
N ALA A 399 -18.85 -44.79 35.11
CA ALA A 399 -19.98 -44.88 36.02
C ALA A 399 -19.70 -44.12 37.33
N GLY A 400 -20.66 -43.31 37.77
CA GLY A 400 -20.74 -42.86 39.16
C GLY A 400 -20.76 -41.34 39.36
N GLY A 401 -21.92 -40.83 39.78
CA GLY A 401 -22.01 -39.63 40.62
C GLY A 401 -22.23 -38.32 39.88
N MET A 402 -23.49 -37.92 39.73
CA MET A 402 -23.85 -36.51 39.60
C MET A 402 -23.50 -35.77 40.89
N PRO A 403 -22.67 -34.71 40.88
CA PRO A 403 -22.64 -33.73 41.94
C PRO A 403 -23.77 -32.72 41.67
N GLY A 404 -24.69 -32.61 42.63
CA GLY A 404 -25.89 -31.78 42.54
C GLY A 404 -25.59 -30.33 42.21
N MET A 405 -26.27 -29.82 41.18
CA MET A 405 -26.44 -28.40 40.94
C MET A 405 -27.19 -27.78 42.12
N ASN A 406 -26.58 -26.80 42.77
CA ASN A 406 -27.16 -26.09 43.90
C ASN A 406 -28.37 -25.24 43.41
N PRO A 407 -29.60 -25.49 43.90
CA PRO A 407 -30.80 -24.76 43.47
C PRO A 407 -30.72 -23.24 43.67
N ALA A 408 -29.90 -22.78 44.62
CA ALA A 408 -29.69 -21.35 44.89
C ALA A 408 -28.96 -20.62 43.74
N MET A 409 -28.11 -21.32 42.97
CA MET A 409 -27.40 -20.72 41.84
C MET A 409 -28.32 -20.54 40.63
N MET A 410 -29.29 -21.45 40.45
CA MET A 410 -30.25 -21.40 39.35
C MET A 410 -31.29 -20.28 39.56
N GLN A 411 -31.64 -19.97 40.81
CA GLN A 411 -32.55 -18.87 41.15
C GLN A 411 -31.89 -17.48 40.99
N ALA A 412 -30.60 -17.35 41.27
CA ALA A 412 -29.85 -16.11 41.03
C ALA A 412 -29.68 -15.81 39.52
N MET A 413 -29.60 -16.83 38.68
CA MET A 413 -29.43 -16.68 37.24
C MET A 413 -30.72 -16.25 36.53
N MET A 414 -31.90 -16.64 37.05
CA MET A 414 -33.19 -16.15 36.53
C MET A 414 -33.54 -14.73 36.99
N GLY A 415 -32.99 -14.27 38.12
CA GLY A 415 -33.24 -12.90 38.62
C GLY A 415 -32.52 -11.79 37.83
N GLY A 416 -31.43 -12.12 37.12
CA GLY A 416 -30.62 -11.13 36.39
C GLY A 416 -31.02 -10.90 34.93
N MET A 417 -31.95 -11.68 34.39
CA MET A 417 -32.30 -11.68 32.96
C MET A 417 -33.62 -10.98 32.64
N GLY A 418 -34.24 -10.31 33.60
CA GLY A 418 -35.50 -9.58 33.42
C GLY A 418 -35.53 -8.27 34.20
N GLY A 419 -34.88 -7.23 33.68
CA GLY A 419 -34.93 -5.91 34.29
C GLY A 419 -34.10 -4.86 33.57
N GLY A 420 -34.67 -4.24 32.54
CA GLY A 420 -34.09 -3.07 31.88
C GLY A 420 -34.86 -2.71 30.61
N MET A 421 -36.03 -2.11 30.78
CA MET A 421 -36.63 -1.21 29.80
C MET A 421 -35.69 -0.05 29.50
#